data_AF-A0A3P3WFH6-F1
#
_entry.id   AF-A0A3P3WFH6-F1
#
_cell.length_a   1.000
_cell.length_b   1.000
_cell.length_c   1.000
_cell.angle_alpha   90.00
_cell.angle_beta   90.00
_cell.angle_gamma   90.00
#
_symmetry.space_group_name_H-M   'P 1'
#
loop_
_entity.id
_entity.type
_entity.pdbx_description
1 polymer ?
#
loop_
_entity_poly.entity_id
_entity_poly.type
_entity_poly.pdbx_seq_one_letter_code
_entity_poly.pdbx_strand_id
1 'polypeptide(L)'
;MKKIITKLTSKYPFLKWMTNRFILVTVFFVTWLFFFDTYAFFDHLKINEEIQKLEENRDYYKDEILKDEQTIKKLHRMEEVEKYAREKYYMKRENEDIYIIDIETVSESDSKK
;
A
#
# COMPACT_ATOMS: atom_id res chain seq x y z
N MET A 1 -39.28 -38.33 -18.03
CA MET A 1 -38.63 -37.03 -17.74
C MET A 1 -39.21 -35.85 -18.53
N LYS A 2 -39.46 -35.97 -19.85
CA LYS A 2 -40.00 -34.86 -20.69
C LYS A 2 -41.33 -34.24 -20.18
N LYS A 3 -42.23 -35.04 -19.60
CA LYS A 3 -43.56 -34.60 -19.11
C LYS A 3 -43.52 -33.65 -17.90
N ILE A 4 -42.45 -33.68 -17.10
CA ILE A 4 -42.31 -32.83 -15.91
C ILE A 4 -41.91 -31.41 -16.32
N ILE A 5 -40.98 -31.30 -17.27
CA ILE A 5 -40.50 -30.03 -17.83
C ILE A 5 -41.63 -29.30 -18.54
N THR A 6 -42.46 -30.00 -19.32
CA THR A 6 -43.61 -29.40 -20.03
C THR A 6 -44.73 -28.95 -19.10
N LYS A 7 -44.92 -29.62 -17.95
CA LYS A 7 -45.86 -29.16 -16.91
C LYS A 7 -45.36 -27.89 -16.20
N LEU A 8 -44.05 -27.78 -15.97
CA LEU A 8 -43.44 -26.63 -15.30
C LEU A 8 -43.44 -25.38 -16.19
N THR A 9 -43.18 -25.53 -17.49
CA THR A 9 -43.16 -24.42 -18.45
C THR A 9 -44.55 -23.88 -18.80
N SER A 10 -45.63 -24.64 -18.58
CA SER A 10 -47.01 -24.13 -18.76
C SER A 10 -47.50 -23.32 -17.56
N LYS A 11 -46.99 -23.59 -16.36
CA LYS A 11 -47.38 -22.90 -15.12
C LYS A 11 -46.77 -21.49 -15.04
N TYR A 12 -45.59 -21.29 -15.63
CA TYR A 12 -44.85 -20.04 -15.60
C TYR A 12 -44.50 -19.58 -17.03
N PRO A 13 -45.18 -18.56 -17.58
CA PRO A 13 -45.01 -18.15 -18.98
C PRO A 13 -43.61 -17.60 -19.28
N PHE A 14 -42.92 -17.02 -18.29
CA PHE A 14 -41.52 -16.58 -18.44
C PHE A 14 -40.54 -17.75 -18.66
N LEU A 15 -40.88 -18.94 -18.17
CA LEU A 15 -40.02 -20.13 -18.23
C LEU A 15 -39.96 -20.73 -19.65
N LYS A 16 -40.98 -20.46 -20.49
CA LYS A 16 -40.97 -20.76 -21.93
C LYS A 16 -39.91 -19.95 -22.68
N TRP A 17 -39.70 -18.70 -22.29
CA TRP A 17 -38.65 -17.86 -22.90
C TRP A 17 -37.26 -18.35 -22.46
N MET A 18 -37.11 -18.70 -21.18
CA MET A 18 -35.88 -19.24 -20.61
C MET A 18 -35.44 -20.61 -21.17
N THR A 19 -36.33 -21.36 -21.82
CA THR A 19 -36.01 -22.65 -22.46
C THR A 19 -35.50 -22.53 -23.91
N ASN A 20 -35.36 -21.30 -24.44
CA ASN A 20 -34.72 -21.08 -25.73
C ASN A 20 -33.23 -21.50 -25.67
N ARG A 21 -32.78 -22.27 -26.67
CA ARG A 21 -31.38 -22.74 -26.77
C ARG A 21 -30.38 -21.59 -26.76
N PHE A 22 -30.72 -20.44 -27.34
CA PHE A 22 -29.86 -19.25 -27.30
C PHE A 22 -29.71 -18.71 -25.88
N ILE A 23 -30.80 -18.60 -25.11
CA ILE A 23 -30.77 -18.10 -23.72
C ILE A 23 -30.02 -19.06 -22.81
N LEU A 24 -30.17 -20.37 -22.98
CA LEU A 24 -29.40 -21.35 -22.21
C LEU A 24 -27.89 -21.25 -22.50
N VAL A 25 -27.49 -21.08 -23.76
CA VAL A 25 -26.08 -20.89 -24.12
C VAL A 25 -25.56 -19.55 -23.60
N THR A 26 -26.34 -18.47 -23.68
CA THR A 26 -25.96 -17.17 -23.13
C THR A 26 -25.84 -17.21 -21.60
N VAL A 27 -26.78 -17.82 -20.89
CA VAL A 27 -26.72 -17.96 -19.43
C VAL A 27 -25.52 -18.81 -19.02
N PHE A 28 -25.25 -19.90 -19.73
CA PHE A 28 -24.06 -20.71 -19.49
C PHE A 28 -22.77 -19.89 -19.73
N PHE A 29 -22.71 -19.12 -20.82
CA PHE A 29 -21.57 -18.28 -21.14
C PHE A 29 -21.37 -17.14 -20.12
N VAL A 30 -22.44 -16.47 -19.71
CA VAL A 30 -22.39 -15.45 -18.65
C VAL A 30 -21.97 -16.08 -17.33
N THR A 31 -22.55 -17.22 -16.96
CA THR A 31 -22.14 -17.94 -15.73
C THR A 31 -20.67 -18.34 -15.80
N TRP A 32 -20.18 -18.77 -16.97
CA TRP A 32 -18.77 -19.06 -17.19
C TRP A 32 -17.89 -17.81 -17.02
N LEU A 33 -18.28 -16.69 -17.62
CA LEU A 33 -17.57 -15.42 -17.45
C LEU A 33 -17.62 -14.87 -16.02
N PHE A 34 -18.61 -15.24 -15.21
CA PHE A 34 -18.70 -14.78 -13.82
C PHE A 34 -18.02 -15.72 -12.81
N PHE A 35 -18.01 -17.04 -13.06
CA PHE A 35 -17.46 -18.04 -12.13
C PHE A 35 -16.07 -18.55 -12.50
N PHE A 36 -15.76 -18.67 -13.79
CA PHE A 36 -14.45 -19.15 -14.28
C PHE A 36 -13.53 -18.02 -14.69
N ASP A 37 -14.07 -16.87 -15.13
CA ASP A 37 -13.25 -15.68 -15.30
C ASP A 37 -12.89 -15.13 -13.91
N THR A 38 -11.61 -14.89 -13.69
CA THR A 38 -11.02 -14.68 -12.36
C THR A 38 -11.43 -13.34 -11.71
N TYR A 39 -12.26 -12.54 -12.36
CA TYR A 39 -12.48 -11.13 -12.03
C TYR A 39 -13.91 -10.85 -11.59
N ALA A 40 -14.04 -10.12 -10.47
CA ALA A 40 -14.70 -8.80 -10.50
C ALA A 40 -14.97 -8.24 -9.09
N PHE A 41 -14.78 -8.99 -7.99
CA PHE A 41 -15.11 -8.45 -6.67
C PHE A 41 -13.95 -8.44 -5.68
N PHE A 42 -13.36 -9.60 -5.40
CA PHE A 42 -12.27 -9.68 -4.42
C PHE A 42 -10.99 -9.01 -4.92
N ASP A 43 -10.69 -9.11 -6.22
CA ASP A 43 -9.49 -8.51 -6.80
C ASP A 43 -9.55 -6.97 -6.78
N HIS A 44 -10.72 -6.37 -6.98
CA HIS A 44 -10.85 -4.91 -6.90
C HIS A 44 -10.64 -4.37 -5.49
N LEU A 45 -11.01 -5.13 -4.45
CA LEU A 45 -10.71 -4.74 -3.07
C LEU A 45 -9.20 -4.70 -2.83
N LYS A 46 -8.48 -5.76 -3.24
CA LYS A 46 -7.03 -5.82 -3.11
C LYS A 46 -6.32 -4.73 -3.92
N ILE A 47 -6.78 -4.48 -5.14
CA ILE A 47 -6.26 -3.40 -5.99
C ILE A 47 -6.48 -2.03 -5.34
N ASN A 48 -7.64 -1.79 -4.73
CA ASN A 48 -7.90 -0.53 -4.03
C ASN A 48 -7.01 -0.33 -2.80
N GLU A 49 -6.77 -1.39 -2.02
CA GLU A 49 -5.80 -1.35 -0.90
C GLU A 49 -4.39 -1.04 -1.40
N GLU A 50 -3.99 -1.65 -2.53
CA GLU A 50 -2.68 -1.42 -3.12
C GLU A 50 -2.54 0.00 -3.68
N ILE A 51 -3.61 0.54 -4.29
CA ILE A 51 -3.68 1.95 -4.70
C ILE A 51 -3.51 2.85 -3.48
N GLN A 52 -4.28 2.66 -2.41
CA GLN A 52 -4.18 3.49 -1.21
C GLN A 52 -2.77 3.47 -0.62
N LYS A 53 -2.15 2.29 -0.52
CA LYS A 53 -0.78 2.14 -0.05
C LYS A 53 0.23 2.89 -0.92
N LEU A 54 0.06 2.85 -2.23
CA LEU A 54 0.93 3.58 -3.17
C LEU A 54 0.75 5.10 -3.04
N GLU A 55 -0.48 5.56 -2.81
CA GLU A 55 -0.76 6.98 -2.59
C GLU A 55 -0.19 7.50 -1.28
N GLU A 56 -0.34 6.75 -0.19
CA GLU A 56 0.27 7.08 1.10
C GLU A 56 1.80 7.16 1.00
N ASN A 57 2.42 6.18 0.33
CA ASN A 57 3.86 6.19 0.08
C ASN A 57 4.28 7.41 -0.77
N ARG A 58 3.53 7.71 -1.83
CA ARG A 58 3.78 8.87 -2.69
C ARG A 58 3.76 10.15 -1.88
N ASP A 59 2.77 10.32 -1.02
CA ASP A 59 2.59 11.55 -0.26
C ASP A 59 3.63 11.66 0.87
N TYR A 60 4.00 10.54 1.50
CA TYR A 60 5.13 10.47 2.42
C TYR A 60 6.45 10.95 1.77
N TYR A 61 6.82 10.39 0.60
CA TYR A 61 8.07 10.79 -0.07
C TYR A 61 8.04 12.23 -0.57
N LYS A 62 6.87 12.74 -0.99
CA LYS A 62 6.74 14.16 -1.34
C LYS A 62 7.03 15.07 -0.15
N ASP A 63 6.51 14.74 1.03
CA ASP A 63 6.77 15.52 2.25
C ASP A 63 8.25 15.43 2.67
N GLU A 64 8.86 14.25 2.55
CA GLU A 64 10.28 14.04 2.84
C GLU A 64 11.18 14.85 1.90
N ILE A 65 10.89 14.84 0.58
CA ILE A 65 11.60 15.67 -0.40
C ILE A 65 11.49 17.16 -0.05
N LEU A 66 10.32 17.65 0.36
CA LEU A 66 10.15 19.05 0.75
C LEU A 66 10.98 19.42 1.99
N LYS A 67 11.06 18.53 2.97
CA LYS A 67 11.90 18.69 4.16
C LYS A 67 13.39 18.69 3.80
N ASP A 68 13.79 17.79 2.90
CA ASP A 68 15.16 17.69 2.42
C ASP A 68 15.56 18.93 1.63
N GLU A 69 14.70 19.44 0.75
CA GLU A 69 14.96 20.69 0.04
C GLU A 69 15.16 21.87 0.99
N GLN A 70 14.36 21.96 2.06
CA GLN A 70 14.56 22.98 3.08
C GLN A 70 15.88 22.80 3.83
N THR A 71 16.29 21.56 4.08
CA THR A 71 17.56 21.23 4.73
C THR A 71 18.74 21.58 3.83
N ILE A 72 18.70 21.22 2.55
CA ILE A 72 19.72 21.55 1.56
C ILE A 72 19.88 23.07 1.41
N LYS A 73 18.79 23.84 1.42
CA LYS A 73 18.86 25.32 1.43
C LYS A 73 19.58 25.87 2.66
N LYS A 74 19.51 25.19 3.81
CA LYS A 74 20.28 25.53 5.02
C LYS A 74 21.72 25.03 4.98
N LEU A 75 22.12 24.25 3.98
CA LEU A 75 23.50 23.75 3.80
C LEU A 75 24.29 24.58 2.78
N HIS A 76 23.82 25.78 2.43
CA HIS A 76 24.54 26.66 1.50
C HIS A 76 25.83 27.24 2.10
N ARG A 77 25.96 27.31 3.44
CA ARG A 77 27.16 27.82 4.11
C ARG A 77 28.02 26.69 4.67
N MET A 78 29.33 26.84 4.57
CA MET A 78 30.30 25.84 5.04
C MET A 78 30.17 25.52 6.54
N GLU A 79 29.83 26.52 7.36
CA GLU A 79 29.56 26.33 8.80
C GLU A 79 28.35 25.43 9.07
N GLU A 80 27.29 25.56 8.28
CA GLU A 80 26.08 24.77 8.41
C GLU A 80 26.31 23.32 7.95
N VAL A 81 27.14 23.14 6.91
CA VAL A 81 27.60 21.82 6.44
C VAL A 81 28.43 21.11 7.50
N GLU A 82 29.40 21.81 8.12
CA GLU A 82 30.22 21.24 9.19
C GLU A 82 29.35 20.84 10.39
N LYS A 83 28.42 21.70 10.80
CA LYS A 83 27.47 21.41 11.88
C LYS A 83 26.63 20.15 11.57
N TYR A 84 26.08 20.07 10.36
CA TYR A 84 25.29 18.90 9.95
C TYR A 84 26.13 17.62 9.91
N ALA A 85 27.36 17.67 9.39
CA ALA A 85 28.28 16.53 9.36
C ALA A 85 28.65 16.05 10.77
N ARG A 86 28.83 16.96 11.73
CA ARG A 86 29.11 16.64 13.13
C ARG A 86 27.89 16.06 13.86
N GLU A 87 26.70 16.62 13.67
CA GLU A 87 25.48 16.19 14.38
C GLU A 87 24.87 14.90 13.81
N LYS A 88 24.90 14.70 12.50
CA LYS A 88 24.27 13.54 11.85
C LYS A 88 25.22 12.38 11.60
N TYR A 89 26.47 12.67 11.26
CA TYR A 89 27.44 11.66 10.85
C TYR A 89 28.63 11.55 11.82
N TYR A 90 28.64 12.32 12.92
CA TYR A 90 29.72 12.31 13.91
C TYR A 90 31.12 12.49 13.28
N MET A 91 31.20 13.26 12.20
CA MET A 91 32.47 13.53 11.53
C MET A 91 33.38 14.37 12.44
N LYS A 92 34.67 14.02 12.50
CA LYS A 92 35.71 14.76 13.24
C LYS A 92 36.92 15.06 12.37
N ARG A 93 37.70 16.06 12.77
CA ARG A 93 39.05 16.27 12.23
C ARG A 93 40.02 15.27 12.84
N GLU A 94 41.15 15.04 12.17
CA GLU A 94 42.18 14.07 12.60
C GLU A 94 42.77 14.40 13.98
N ASN A 95 42.75 15.67 14.38
CA ASN A 95 43.25 16.18 15.65
C ASN A 95 42.15 16.49 16.67
N GLU A 96 40.95 15.92 16.52
CA GLU A 96 39.82 16.12 17.43
C GLU A 96 39.34 14.80 18.05
N ASP A 97 39.01 14.84 19.34
CA ASP A 97 38.40 13.75 20.09
C ASP A 97 36.92 14.06 20.35
N ILE A 98 36.02 13.14 20.01
CA ILE A 98 34.57 13.25 20.25
C ILE A 98 34.23 12.50 21.54
N TYR A 99 33.52 13.17 22.46
CA TYR A 99 32.92 12.55 23.63
C TYR A 99 31.39 12.51 23.45
N ILE A 100 30.80 11.33 23.56
CA ILE A 100 29.34 11.13 23.56
C ILE A 100 28.93 10.91 25.02
N ILE A 101 28.07 11.78 25.56
CA ILE A 101 27.63 11.72 26.95
C ILE A 101 26.21 11.19 26.99
N ASP A 102 26.05 9.93 27.39
CA ASP A 102 24.73 9.36 27.67
C ASP A 102 24.37 9.58 29.14
N ILE A 103 23.21 10.22 29.36
CA ILE A 103 22.74 10.67 30.68
C ILE A 103 22.65 9.51 31.68
N GLU A 104 22.38 8.30 31.20
CA GLU A 104 22.35 7.07 32.01
C GLU A 104 23.73 6.74 32.61
N THR A 105 24.79 6.85 31.81
CA THR A 105 26.18 6.53 32.20
C THR A 105 26.78 7.53 33.19
N VAL A 106 26.30 8.77 33.20
CA VAL A 106 26.76 9.82 34.12
C VAL A 106 26.30 9.52 35.56
N SER A 107 25.13 8.92 35.72
CA SER A 107 24.60 8.54 37.03
C SER A 107 25.36 7.37 37.69
N GLU A 108 25.98 6.50 36.89
CA GLU A 108 26.77 5.35 37.36
C GLU A 108 28.22 5.71 37.72
N SER A 109 28.80 6.74 37.09
CA SER A 109 30.15 7.22 37.42
C SER A 109 30.18 8.08 38.68
N ASP A 110 29.12 8.85 38.94
CA ASP A 110 28.98 9.68 40.14
C ASP A 110 28.57 8.89 41.39
N SER A 111 27.94 7.72 41.24
CA SER A 111 27.56 6.85 42.37
C SER A 111 28.66 5.90 42.86
N LYS A 112 29.75 5.74 42.10
CA LYS A 112 30.92 4.91 42.45
C LYS A 112 32.12 5.70 43.02
N LYS A 113 31.95 7.00 43.29
CA LYS A 113 32.99 7.85 43.86
C LYS A 113 32.79 8.11 45.35
#